data_AF-A0A3D1T966-F1
#
_entry.id   AF-A0A3D1T966-F1
#
_cell.length_a   1.000
_cell.length_b   1.000
_cell.length_c   1.000
_cell.angle_alpha   90.00
_cell.angle_beta   90.00
_cell.angle_gamma   90.00
#
_symmetry.space_group_name_H-M   'P 1'
#
loop_
_entity.id
_entity.type
_entity.pdbx_description
1 polymer ?
#
loop_
_entity_poly.entity_id
_entity_poly.type
_entity_poly.pdbx_seq_one_letter_code
_entity_poly.pdbx_strand_id
1 'polypeptide(L)'
;IDEIHRLHPTVEEYLYPAMEDFKLEILIDQGPSARSVTINLPPFTLIGATTRSGLLTAPLRSRFQITNRLDYYNPSDLQSVVQRSAGLLNIEIVPEGAVEIARRARGTPRIANNLLRRV
;
A
#
# COMPACT_ATOMS: atom_id res chain seq x y z
N ILE A 1 -0.71 5.57 -2.89
CA ILE A 1 -1.52 6.04 -1.75
C ILE A 1 -1.69 4.87 -0.79
N ASP A 2 -1.14 4.99 0.41
CA ASP A 2 -1.35 4.00 1.48
C ASP A 2 -2.68 4.28 2.21
N GLU A 3 -3.30 3.24 2.75
CA GLU A 3 -4.60 3.29 3.41
C GLU A 3 -5.67 4.04 2.58
N ILE A 4 -5.71 3.77 1.28
CA ILE A 4 -6.54 4.49 0.28
C ILE A 4 -8.05 4.47 0.60
N HIS A 5 -8.51 3.50 1.40
CA HIS A 5 -9.88 3.43 1.89
C HIS A 5 -10.25 4.52 2.91
N ARG A 6 -9.29 5.33 3.38
CA ARG A 6 -9.49 6.43 4.32
C ARG A 6 -9.50 7.80 3.65
N LEU A 7 -9.49 7.84 2.31
CA LEU A 7 -9.59 9.10 1.58
C LEU A 7 -10.90 9.81 1.94
N HIS A 8 -10.80 11.14 2.06
CA HIS A 8 -12.00 11.96 2.18
C HIS A 8 -12.81 11.85 0.88
N PRO A 9 -14.15 11.74 0.93
CA PRO A 9 -14.97 11.55 -0.28
C PRO A 9 -14.67 12.56 -1.39
N THR A 10 -14.50 13.85 -1.04
CA THR A 10 -14.12 14.90 -2.00
C THR A 10 -12.76 14.65 -2.68
N VAL A 11 -11.78 14.11 -1.95
CA VAL A 11 -10.46 13.78 -2.53
C VAL A 11 -10.56 12.55 -3.43
N GLU A 12 -11.40 11.60 -3.05
CA GLU A 12 -11.68 10.42 -3.85
C GLU A 12 -12.33 10.79 -5.20
N GLU A 13 -13.28 11.72 -5.19
CA GLU A 13 -13.92 12.24 -6.41
C GLU A 13 -12.92 12.89 -7.37
N TYR A 14 -11.94 13.64 -6.85
CA TYR A 14 -10.87 14.21 -7.68
C TYR A 14 -9.95 13.16 -8.31
N LEU A 15 -9.83 11.96 -7.71
CA LEU A 15 -9.00 10.89 -8.27
C LEU A 15 -9.63 10.22 -9.48
N TYR A 16 -10.96 10.24 -9.63
CA TYR A 16 -11.65 9.58 -10.73
C TYR A 16 -11.18 10.06 -12.11
N PRO A 17 -11.26 11.36 -12.46
CA PRO A 17 -10.78 11.85 -13.75
C PRO A 17 -9.25 11.78 -13.86
N ALA A 18 -8.53 11.83 -12.73
CA ALA A 18 -7.08 11.71 -12.73
C ALA A 18 -6.63 10.32 -13.15
N MET A 19 -7.36 9.28 -12.74
CA MET A 19 -7.09 7.88 -13.10
C MET A 19 -7.58 7.52 -14.50
N GLU A 20 -8.71 8.08 -14.93
CA GLU A 20 -9.36 7.70 -16.19
C GLU A 20 -8.79 8.48 -17.39
N ASP A 21 -8.67 9.80 -17.25
CA ASP A 21 -8.37 10.71 -18.35
C ASP A 21 -7.07 11.51 -18.17
N PHE A 22 -6.34 11.27 -17.06
CA PHE A 22 -5.20 12.09 -16.64
C PHE A 22 -5.55 13.58 -16.57
N LYS A 23 -6.70 13.90 -15.98
CA LYS A 23 -7.17 15.27 -15.80
C LYS A 23 -7.57 15.52 -14.35
N LEU A 24 -7.36 16.74 -13.89
CA LEU A 24 -7.84 17.20 -12.60
C LEU A 24 -8.71 18.44 -12.80
N GLU A 25 -9.95 18.37 -12.36
CA GLU A 25 -10.87 19.50 -12.40
C GLU A 25 -10.84 20.20 -11.04
N ILE A 26 -10.54 21.49 -11.00
CA ILE A 26 -10.44 22.27 -9.77
C ILE A 26 -11.42 23.43 -9.84
N LEU A 27 -12.29 23.53 -8.83
CA LEU A 27 -13.14 24.69 -8.62
C LEU A 27 -12.31 25.85 -8.06
N ILE A 28 -12.28 26.95 -8.80
CA ILE A 28 -11.67 28.21 -8.39
C ILE A 28 -12.81 29.20 -8.11
N ASP A 29 -12.66 29.96 -7.03
CA ASP A 29 -13.65 30.95 -6.55
C ASP A 29 -14.91 30.32 -5.91
N GLN A 30 -15.69 31.12 -5.18
CA GLN A 30 -16.93 30.69 -4.51
C GLN A 30 -18.14 31.50 -4.99
N GLY A 31 -19.34 30.90 -4.93
CA GLY A 31 -20.60 31.56 -5.27
C GLY A 31 -20.92 31.54 -6.77
N PRO A 32 -21.80 32.44 -7.26
CA PRO A 32 -22.27 32.47 -8.66
C PRO A 32 -21.16 32.68 -9.70
N SER A 33 -19.98 33.15 -9.27
CA SER A 33 -18.80 33.37 -10.11
C SER A 33 -17.79 32.22 -10.05
N ALA A 34 -18.10 31.12 -9.37
CA ALA A 34 -17.25 29.95 -9.32
C ALA A 34 -16.98 29.44 -10.75
N ARG A 35 -15.70 29.22 -11.05
CA ARG A 35 -15.24 28.74 -12.35
C ARG A 35 -14.44 27.47 -12.17
N SER A 36 -14.69 26.50 -13.04
CA SER A 36 -13.92 25.27 -13.07
C SER A 36 -12.72 25.41 -13.99
N VAL A 37 -11.54 25.00 -13.52
CA VAL A 37 -10.32 24.92 -14.33
C VAL A 37 -9.87 23.47 -14.39
N THR A 38 -9.69 22.98 -15.62
CA THR A 38 -9.15 21.65 -15.87
C THR A 38 -7.64 21.72 -16.06
N ILE A 39 -6.91 20.91 -15.31
CA ILE A 39 -5.46 20.74 -15.41
C ILE A 39 -5.19 19.36 -16.03
N ASN A 40 -4.40 19.33 -17.10
CA ASN A 40 -3.91 18.07 -17.64
C ASN A 40 -2.76 17.55 -16.77
N LEU A 41 -2.84 16.28 -16.39
CA LEU A 41 -1.81 15.58 -15.65
C LEU A 41 -0.91 14.80 -16.61
N PRO A 42 0.38 14.66 -16.29
CA PRO A 42 1.21 13.69 -16.99
C PRO A 42 0.67 12.26 -16.74
N PRO A 43 0.85 11.32 -17.69
CA PRO A 43 0.54 9.93 -17.45
C PRO A 43 1.24 9.40 -16.20
N PHE A 44 0.50 8.70 -15.34
CA PHE A 44 1.03 8.12 -14.12
C PHE A 44 0.35 6.78 -13.79
N THR A 45 0.95 6.03 -12.88
CA THR A 45 0.34 4.81 -12.34
C THR A 45 0.00 5.01 -10.88
N LEU A 46 -1.30 4.97 -10.57
CA LEU A 46 -1.75 5.01 -9.19
C LEU A 46 -1.63 3.62 -8.55
N ILE A 47 -0.81 3.51 -7.51
CA ILE A 47 -0.77 2.31 -6.65
C ILE A 47 -1.51 2.62 -5.35
N GLY A 48 -2.62 1.92 -5.12
CA GLY A 48 -3.38 1.98 -3.87
C GLY A 48 -3.07 0.79 -2.97
N ALA A 49 -2.80 1.04 -1.69
CA ALA A 49 -2.69 0.00 -0.67
C ALA A 49 -3.81 0.15 0.36
N THR A 50 -4.36 -0.98 0.82
CA THR A 50 -5.41 -1.00 1.84
C THR A 50 -5.35 -2.28 2.65
N THR A 51 -5.57 -2.16 3.95
CA THR A 51 -5.83 -3.30 4.86
C THR A 51 -7.30 -3.72 4.87
N ARG A 52 -8.19 -2.93 4.28
CA ARG A 52 -9.65 -3.09 4.34
C ARG A 52 -10.28 -2.88 2.96
N SER A 53 -10.10 -3.84 2.06
CA SER A 53 -10.63 -3.74 0.69
C SER A 53 -12.16 -3.60 0.62
N GLY A 54 -12.89 -4.16 1.59
CA GLY A 54 -14.34 -4.02 1.72
C GLY A 54 -14.83 -2.61 2.05
N LEU A 55 -13.95 -1.71 2.48
CA LEU A 55 -14.27 -0.31 2.74
C LEU A 55 -14.03 0.60 1.53
N LEU A 56 -13.49 0.07 0.43
CA LEU A 56 -13.39 0.84 -0.81
C LEU A 56 -14.78 0.99 -1.42
N THR A 57 -15.10 2.22 -1.82
CA THR A 57 -16.32 2.48 -2.60
C THR A 57 -16.28 1.69 -3.90
N ALA A 58 -17.47 1.34 -4.43
CA ALA A 58 -17.54 0.67 -5.72
C ALA A 58 -16.94 1.51 -6.86
N PRO A 59 -17.19 2.84 -6.96
CA PRO A 59 -16.59 3.69 -7.99
C PRO A 59 -15.05 3.75 -7.96
N LEU A 60 -14.43 3.87 -6.79
CA LEU A 60 -12.97 3.87 -6.71
C LEU A 60 -12.40 2.49 -7.09
N ARG A 61 -13.01 1.41 -6.58
CA ARG A 61 -12.55 0.04 -6.85
C ARG A 61 -12.64 -0.31 -8.33
N SER A 62 -13.69 0.10 -9.05
CA SER A 62 -13.87 -0.24 -10.47
C SER A 62 -12.82 0.39 -11.39
N ARG A 63 -12.08 1.41 -10.92
CA ARG A 63 -11.03 2.10 -11.70
C ARG A 63 -9.66 1.43 -11.60
N PHE A 64 -9.47 0.50 -10.67
CA PHE A 64 -8.24 -0.30 -10.59
C PHE A 64 -8.33 -1.51 -11.51
N GLN A 65 -7.59 -1.49 -12.62
CA GLN A 65 -7.52 -2.61 -13.56
C GLN A 65 -6.80 -3.84 -12.98
N ILE A 66 -5.81 -3.60 -12.13
CA ILE A 66 -5.01 -4.65 -11.49
C ILE A 66 -5.30 -4.61 -10.00
N THR A 67 -5.77 -5.73 -9.46
CA THR A 67 -5.97 -5.93 -8.02
C THR A 67 -5.21 -7.17 -7.59
N ASN A 68 -4.30 -7.01 -6.65
CA ASN A 68 -3.55 -8.10 -6.04
C ASN A 68 -3.85 -8.16 -4.54
N ARG A 69 -4.01 -9.37 -4.02
CA ARG A 69 -4.09 -9.63 -2.60
C ARG A 69 -2.76 -10.22 -2.15
N LEU A 70 -2.16 -9.60 -1.14
CA LEU A 70 -0.98 -10.15 -0.48
C LEU A 70 -1.44 -11.01 0.68
N ASP A 71 -1.10 -12.29 0.63
CA ASP A 71 -1.37 -13.24 1.70
C ASP A 71 -0.22 -13.27 2.71
N TYR A 72 -0.47 -13.91 3.84
CA TYR A 72 0.58 -14.16 4.82
C TYR A 72 1.66 -15.07 4.24
N TYR A 73 2.89 -14.80 4.64
CA TYR A 73 4.04 -15.61 4.25
C TYR A 73 4.04 -16.93 5.01
N ASN A 74 4.47 -17.99 4.33
CA ASN A 74 4.74 -19.26 4.99
C ASN A 74 6.02 -19.16 5.84
N PRO A 75 6.17 -19.99 6.88
CA PRO A 75 7.37 -19.97 7.73
C PRO A 75 8.68 -20.16 6.96
N SER A 76 8.70 -20.95 5.87
CA SER A 76 9.88 -21.15 5.02
C SER A 76 10.32 -19.86 4.31
N ASP A 77 9.35 -19.09 3.82
CA ASP A 77 9.63 -17.83 3.13
C ASP A 77 10.14 -16.79 4.14
N LEU A 78 9.54 -16.77 5.33
CA LEU A 78 9.99 -15.91 6.43
C LEU A 78 11.37 -16.28 6.95
N GLN A 79 11.74 -17.56 6.99
CA GLN A 79 13.10 -17.97 7.33
C GLN A 79 14.11 -17.34 6.35
N SER A 80 13.82 -17.38 5.05
CA SER A 80 14.65 -16.76 4.01
C SER A 80 14.77 -15.25 4.20
N VAL A 81 13.66 -14.58 4.55
CA VAL A 81 13.65 -13.15 4.87
C VAL A 81 14.53 -12.85 6.09
N VAL A 82 14.41 -13.65 7.17
CA VAL A 82 15.17 -13.46 8.42
C VAL A 82 16.65 -13.65 8.18
N GLN A 83 17.06 -14.72 7.48
CA GLN A 83 18.46 -15.00 7.15
C GLN A 83 19.07 -13.87 6.33
N ARG A 84 18.35 -13.40 5.30
CA ARG A 84 18.78 -12.25 4.50
C ARG A 84 18.91 -10.99 5.34
N SER A 85 17.92 -10.68 6.17
CA SER A 85 17.94 -9.50 7.05
C SER A 85 19.09 -9.55 8.06
N ALA A 86 19.40 -10.72 8.62
CA ALA A 86 20.50 -10.89 9.54
C ALA A 86 21.85 -10.59 8.86
N GLY A 87 22.06 -11.11 7.65
CA GLY A 87 23.24 -10.78 6.84
C GLY A 87 23.36 -9.28 6.54
N LEU A 88 22.26 -8.61 6.18
CA LEU A 88 22.26 -7.16 5.94
C LEU A 88 22.54 -6.32 7.20
N LEU A 89 22.24 -6.86 8.38
CA LEU A 89 22.44 -6.20 9.67
C LEU A 89 23.73 -6.65 10.38
N ASN A 90 24.53 -7.52 9.76
CA ASN A 90 25.70 -8.17 10.37
C ASN A 90 25.38 -8.84 11.72
N ILE A 91 24.20 -9.45 11.83
CA ILE A 91 23.80 -10.25 12.99
C ILE A 91 24.11 -11.71 12.68
N GLU A 92 24.91 -12.37 13.52
CA GLU A 92 25.10 -13.80 13.43
C GLU A 92 23.81 -14.54 13.80
N ILE A 93 23.35 -15.44 12.94
CA ILE A 93 22.17 -16.25 13.19
C ILE A 93 22.39 -17.67 12.66
N VAL A 94 22.10 -18.65 13.50
CA VAL A 94 22.06 -20.06 13.08
C VAL A 94 20.73 -20.36 12.38
N PRO A 95 20.70 -21.30 11.41
CA PRO A 95 19.48 -21.61 10.66
C PRO A 95 18.25 -21.91 11.53
N GLU A 96 18.43 -22.62 12.65
CA GLU A 96 17.39 -22.97 13.59
C GLU A 96 16.80 -21.74 14.29
N GLY A 97 17.64 -20.75 14.59
CA GLY A 97 17.21 -19.47 15.16
C GLY A 97 16.34 -18.68 14.19
N ALA A 98 16.69 -18.70 12.90
CA ALA A 98 15.88 -18.06 11.86
C ALA A 98 14.51 -18.73 11.69
N VAL A 99 14.45 -20.07 11.78
CA VAL A 99 13.19 -20.83 11.76
C VAL A 99 12.30 -20.44 12.93
N GLU A 100 12.87 -20.30 14.14
CA GLU A 100 12.09 -19.98 15.32
C GLU A 100 11.51 -18.56 15.27
N ILE A 101 12.29 -17.59 14.79
CA ILE A 101 11.79 -16.24 14.52
C ILE A 101 10.66 -16.27 13.48
N ALA A 102 10.87 -16.99 12.38
CA ALA A 102 9.90 -17.11 11.30
C ALA A 102 8.55 -17.68 11.78
N ARG A 103 8.57 -18.74 12.60
CA ARG A 103 7.38 -19.35 13.20
C ARG A 103 6.61 -18.39 14.12
N ARG A 104 7.31 -17.51 14.83
CA ARG A 104 6.71 -16.54 15.78
C ARG A 104 6.29 -15.21 15.13
N ALA A 105 6.64 -14.99 13.86
CA ALA A 105 6.41 -13.74 13.15
C ALA A 105 4.98 -13.55 12.59
N ARG A 106 4.06 -14.48 12.88
CA ARG A 106 2.64 -14.41 12.44
C ARG A 106 2.50 -14.14 10.94
N GLY A 107 3.28 -14.85 10.12
CA GLY A 107 3.21 -14.72 8.66
C GLY A 107 3.63 -13.36 8.09
N THR A 108 4.25 -12.48 8.90
CA THR A 108 4.50 -11.08 8.51
C THR A 108 5.99 -10.73 8.55
N PRO A 109 6.61 -10.32 7.41
CA PRO A 109 8.02 -9.93 7.36
C PRO A 109 8.39 -8.80 8.33
N ARG A 110 7.48 -7.83 8.51
CA ARG A 110 7.65 -6.72 9.46
C ARG A 110 7.83 -7.22 10.91
N ILE A 111 7.06 -8.23 11.33
CA ILE A 111 7.18 -8.79 12.68
C ILE A 111 8.48 -9.62 12.77
N ALA A 112 8.80 -10.40 11.74
CA ALA A 112 10.02 -11.20 11.70
C ALA A 112 11.28 -10.33 11.90
N ASN A 113 11.38 -9.23 11.15
CA ASN A 113 12.50 -8.28 11.27
C ASN A 113 12.53 -7.56 12.61
N ASN A 114 11.36 -7.26 13.20
CA ASN A 114 11.29 -6.66 14.53
C ASN A 114 11.73 -7.63 15.63
N LEU A 115 11.42 -8.92 15.50
CA LEU A 115 11.90 -9.95 16.42
C LEU A 115 13.41 -10.11 16.30
N LEU A 116 13.94 -10.21 15.07
CA LEU A 116 15.38 -10.32 14.81
C LEU A 116 16.19 -9.20 15.47
N ARG A 117 15.70 -7.95 15.44
CA ARG A 117 16.40 -6.79 16.04
C ARG A 117 16.38 -6.76 17.58
N ARG A 118 15.55 -7.58 18.23
CA ARG A 118 15.43 -7.65 19.69
C ARG A 118 16.30 -8.74 20.31
N VAL A 119 16.85 -9.62 19.47
CA VAL A 119 17.79 -10.67 19.87
C VAL A 119 19.19 -10.12 19.71
#